data_AF-A0A6G0S2Q3-F1
#
_entry.id   AF-A0A6G0S2Q3-F1
#
_cell.length_a   1.000
_cell.length_b   1.000
_cell.length_c   1.000
_cell.angle_alpha   90.00
_cell.angle_beta   90.00
_cell.angle_gamma   90.00
#
_symmetry.space_group_name_H-M   'P 1'
#
loop_
_entity.id
_entity.type
_entity.pdbx_description
1 polymer ?
#
loop_
_entity_poly.entity_id
_entity_poly.type
_entity_poly.pdbx_seq_one_letter_code
_entity_poly.pdbx_strand_id
1 'polypeptide(L)'
;MATPAPRSFQKRVRLTKLQELQIGKHRHDQPSAMLAELATWTQAEFSLAIKPSKQLVARALLSERRLGHLSTDCPRRRNKRPRIQLLLDQSIIEYVKACEEMQLALSGVMMIARAKWALHRLEIPPSAWPRLGKSWL
;
A
#
# COMPACT_ATOMS: atom_id res chain seq x y z
N MET A 1 1.93 -9.60 48.65
CA MET A 1 2.35 -9.74 47.23
C MET A 1 1.13 -9.49 46.37
N ALA A 2 0.93 -8.28 45.83
CA ALA A 2 -0.24 -7.96 45.01
C ALA A 2 0.00 -8.46 43.57
N THR A 3 -0.84 -9.37 43.09
CA THR A 3 -0.85 -9.85 41.71
C THR A 3 -1.24 -8.69 40.77
N PRO A 4 -0.42 -8.34 39.75
CA PRO A 4 -0.80 -7.30 38.80
C PRO A 4 -1.99 -7.78 37.98
N ALA A 5 -3.04 -6.96 37.92
CA ALA A 5 -4.24 -7.24 37.15
C ALA A 5 -3.91 -7.50 35.66
N PRO A 6 -4.60 -8.44 35.00
CA PRO A 6 -4.40 -8.73 33.59
C PRO A 6 -4.72 -7.50 32.75
N ARG A 7 -3.78 -7.10 31.88
CA ARG A 7 -3.98 -5.99 30.95
C ARG A 7 -5.11 -6.33 29.99
N SER A 8 -6.16 -5.52 29.98
CA SER A 8 -7.27 -5.67 29.03
C SER A 8 -6.76 -5.56 27.59
N PHE A 9 -7.30 -6.40 26.70
CA PHE A 9 -6.94 -6.37 25.29
C PHE A 9 -7.39 -5.05 24.67
N GLN A 10 -6.44 -4.15 24.41
CA GLN A 10 -6.72 -2.90 23.70
C GLN A 10 -6.66 -3.14 22.19
N LYS A 11 -7.80 -2.97 21.52
CA LYS A 11 -7.89 -3.03 20.06
C LYS A 11 -6.99 -1.93 19.46
N ARG A 12 -5.94 -2.33 18.75
CA ARG A 12 -5.00 -1.39 18.14
C ARG A 12 -5.67 -0.62 17.02
N VAL A 13 -5.59 0.71 17.09
CA VAL A 13 -5.95 1.61 15.97
C VAL A 13 -5.03 1.31 14.79
N ARG A 14 -5.61 1.13 13.60
CA ARG A 14 -4.89 0.95 12.35
C ARG A 14 -5.25 2.10 11.43
N LEU A 15 -4.24 2.86 11.02
CA LEU A 15 -4.40 3.92 10.03
C LEU A 15 -4.28 3.33 8.62
N THR A 16 -5.04 3.89 7.68
CA THR A 16 -4.83 3.64 6.25
C THR A 16 -3.68 4.51 5.73
N LYS A 17 -3.07 4.15 4.60
CA LYS A 17 -2.02 4.98 4.00
C LYS A 17 -2.52 6.37 3.59
N LEU A 18 -3.80 6.46 3.21
CA LEU A 18 -4.43 7.74 2.88
C LEU A 18 -4.53 8.63 4.13
N GLN A 19 -4.91 8.05 5.27
CA GLN A 19 -4.91 8.75 6.56
C GLN A 19 -3.50 9.16 7.00
N GLU A 20 -2.49 8.29 6.81
CA GLU A 20 -1.09 8.64 7.09
C GLU A 20 -0.61 9.84 6.26
N LEU A 21 -0.98 9.90 4.97
CA LEU A 21 -0.69 11.05 4.10
C LEU A 21 -1.42 12.32 4.54
N GLN A 22 -2.68 12.23 4.95
CA GLN A 22 -3.44 13.39 5.46
C GLN A 22 -2.85 13.95 6.75
N ILE A 23 -2.37 13.08 7.66
CA ILE A 23 -1.65 13.50 8.87
C ILE A 23 -0.37 14.26 8.51
N GLY A 24 0.36 13.78 7.50
CA GLY A 24 1.54 14.44 6.96
C GLY A 24 1.27 15.85 6.44
N LYS A 25 0.26 15.99 5.57
CA LYS A 25 -0.19 17.29 5.06
C LYS A 25 -0.56 18.26 6.19
N HIS A 26 -1.36 17.80 7.14
CA HIS A 26 -1.75 18.63 8.29
C HIS A 26 -0.55 19.07 9.14
N ARG A 27 0.47 18.21 9.29
CA ARG A 27 1.74 18.56 9.95
C ARG A 27 2.56 19.58 9.15
N HIS A 28 2.46 19.58 7.83
CA HIS A 28 3.09 20.59 6.98
C HIS A 28 2.41 21.95 7.13
N ASP A 29 1.08 21.96 7.19
CA ASP A 29 0.27 23.17 7.41
C ASP A 29 0.45 23.73 8.85
N GLN A 30 0.74 22.86 9.82
CA GLN A 30 0.98 23.23 11.23
C GLN A 30 2.29 22.61 11.78
N PRO A 31 3.46 23.20 11.46
CA PRO A 31 4.77 22.66 11.85
C PRO A 31 5.04 22.65 13.37
N SER A 32 4.31 23.46 14.13
CA SER A 32 4.43 23.57 15.59
C SER A 32 3.59 22.55 16.36
N ALA A 33 2.60 21.91 15.72
CA ALA A 33 1.64 21.05 16.41
C ALA A 33 2.29 19.85 17.12
N MET A 34 2.11 19.67 18.43
CA MET A 34 2.73 18.55 19.13
C MET A 34 2.11 17.20 18.69
N LEU A 35 2.86 16.10 18.81
CA LEU A 35 2.35 14.75 18.50
C LEU A 35 1.06 14.40 19.27
N ALA A 36 0.86 15.00 20.45
CA ALA A 36 -0.36 14.83 21.25
C ALA A 36 -1.58 15.51 20.63
N GLU A 37 -1.37 16.69 20.02
CA GLU A 37 -2.38 17.49 19.33
C GLU A 37 -2.74 16.84 18.01
N LEU A 38 -1.74 16.42 17.23
CA LEU A 38 -1.94 15.64 16.01
C LEU A 38 -2.72 14.36 16.27
N ALA A 39 -2.48 13.67 17.39
CA ALA A 39 -3.26 12.49 17.77
C ALA A 39 -4.73 12.82 18.08
N THR A 40 -5.00 13.96 18.72
CA THR A 40 -6.37 14.42 18.98
C THR A 40 -7.06 14.78 17.66
N TRP A 41 -6.38 15.54 16.81
CA TRP A 41 -6.88 15.90 15.48
C TRP A 41 -7.17 14.65 14.63
N THR A 42 -6.24 13.69 14.59
CA THR A 42 -6.41 12.41 13.85
C THR A 42 -7.63 11.63 14.33
N GLN A 43 -7.91 11.65 15.63
CA GLN A 43 -9.09 10.99 16.18
C GLN A 43 -10.39 11.66 15.71
N ALA A 44 -10.43 12.99 15.75
CA ALA A 44 -11.59 13.78 15.33
C ALA A 44 -11.82 13.66 13.82
N GLU A 45 -10.78 13.90 13.02
CA GLU A 45 -10.84 13.91 11.55
C GLU A 45 -11.31 12.56 10.98
N PHE A 46 -10.78 11.45 11.50
CA PHE A 46 -11.09 10.11 10.99
C PHE A 46 -12.15 9.37 11.80
N SER A 47 -12.83 10.05 12.73
CA SER A 47 -13.85 9.45 13.61
C SER A 47 -13.38 8.15 14.26
N LEU A 48 -12.14 8.12 14.77
CA LEU A 48 -11.55 6.90 15.33
C LEU A 48 -12.14 6.61 16.71
N ALA A 49 -12.59 5.38 16.91
CA ALA A 49 -13.14 4.92 18.19
C ALA A 49 -12.15 5.06 19.38
N ILE A 50 -10.84 5.07 19.10
CA ILE A 50 -9.79 5.20 20.11
C ILE A 50 -8.78 6.22 19.60
N LYS A 51 -8.30 7.08 20.50
CA LYS A 51 -7.23 8.03 20.22
C LYS A 51 -5.96 7.28 19.77
N PRO A 52 -5.38 7.59 18.59
CA PRO A 52 -4.14 6.98 18.16
C PRO A 52 -3.00 7.35 19.13
N SER A 53 -2.06 6.43 19.34
CA SER A 53 -0.91 6.71 20.20
C SER A 53 0.05 7.70 19.52
N LYS A 54 0.82 8.44 20.34
CA LYS A 54 1.87 9.34 19.83
C LYS A 54 2.86 8.61 18.92
N GLN A 55 3.16 7.35 19.24
CA GLN A 55 4.04 6.49 18.42
C GLN A 55 3.43 6.16 17.06
N LEU A 56 2.11 5.92 16.99
CA LEU A 56 1.43 5.64 15.73
C LEU A 56 1.45 6.87 14.82
N VAL A 57 1.18 8.06 15.38
CA VAL A 57 1.27 9.33 14.64
C VAL A 57 2.69 9.61 14.17
N ALA A 58 3.71 9.43 15.03
CA ALA A 58 5.11 9.58 14.63
C ALA A 58 5.50 8.61 13.48
N ARG A 59 5.01 7.36 13.52
CA ARG A 59 5.22 6.40 12.43
C ARG A 59 4.54 6.83 11.13
N ALA A 60 3.33 7.41 11.21
CA ALA A 60 2.63 7.95 10.05
C ALA A 60 3.40 9.10 9.40
N LEU A 61 3.97 10.00 10.19
CA LEU A 61 4.82 11.08 9.67
C LEU A 61 6.12 10.56 9.03
N LEU A 62 6.70 9.48 9.57
CA LEU A 62 7.87 8.83 8.96
C LEU A 62 7.50 8.04 7.68
N SER A 63 6.28 7.51 7.58
CA SER A 63 5.81 6.85 6.36
C SER A 63 5.46 7.85 5.27
N GLU A 64 5.01 9.06 5.61
CA GLU A 64 4.70 10.14 4.67
C GLU A 64 5.81 10.36 3.64
N ARG A 65 7.07 10.57 4.06
CA ARG A 65 8.20 10.74 3.12
C ARG A 65 8.33 9.58 2.14
N ARG A 66 8.04 8.35 2.59
CA ARG A 66 8.06 7.15 1.73
C ARG A 66 6.80 7.02 0.87
N LEU A 67 5.67 7.55 1.30
CA LEU A 67 4.39 7.48 0.61
C LEU A 67 4.22 8.62 -0.40
N GLY A 68 4.81 9.79 -0.18
CA GLY A 68 4.74 10.94 -1.07
C GLY A 68 5.47 10.73 -2.41
N HIS A 69 6.45 9.82 -2.45
CA HIS A 69 7.11 9.40 -3.69
C HIS A 69 6.38 8.25 -4.42
N LEU A 70 5.32 7.68 -3.84
CA LEU A 70 4.58 6.60 -4.46
C LEU A 70 3.40 7.17 -5.27
N SER A 71 3.27 6.71 -6.51
CA SER A 71 2.15 7.05 -7.41
C SER A 71 0.79 6.92 -6.71
N THR A 72 -0.18 7.74 -7.12
CA THR A 72 -1.54 7.93 -6.57
C THR A 72 -2.34 6.63 -6.33
N ASP A 73 -1.92 5.50 -6.91
CA ASP A 73 -2.54 4.17 -6.76
C ASP A 73 -2.02 3.35 -5.56
N CYS A 74 -0.92 3.76 -4.93
CA CYS A 74 -0.34 3.08 -3.77
C CYS A 74 -1.11 3.20 -2.43
N PRO A 75 -1.97 4.21 -2.16
CA PRO A 75 -2.65 4.37 -0.88
C PRO A 75 -3.64 3.24 -0.54
N ARG A 76 -4.16 2.52 -1.54
CA ARG A 76 -5.13 1.42 -1.30
C ARG A 76 -4.49 0.14 -0.77
N ARG A 77 -3.19 -0.10 -0.95
CA ARG A 77 -2.55 -1.37 -0.57
C ARG A 77 -1.68 -1.24 0.67
N ARG A 78 -1.95 -2.02 1.71
CA ARG A 78 -1.18 -2.01 2.98
C ARG A 78 0.29 -2.40 2.82
N ASN A 79 0.61 -3.34 1.93
CA ASN A 79 1.97 -3.85 1.72
C ASN A 79 2.59 -3.31 0.42
N LYS A 80 3.93 -3.18 0.39
CA LYS A 80 4.67 -2.92 -0.85
C LYS A 80 4.52 -4.12 -1.79
N ARG A 81 4.23 -3.90 -3.08
CA ARG A 81 4.30 -4.97 -4.08
C ARG A 81 5.76 -5.37 -4.27
N PRO A 82 6.10 -6.66 -4.39
CA PRO A 82 7.43 -7.09 -4.77
C PRO A 82 7.84 -6.47 -6.12
N ARG A 83 9.14 -6.17 -6.29
CA ARG A 83 9.69 -5.57 -7.52
C ARG A 83 9.32 -6.38 -8.77
N ILE A 84 9.36 -7.70 -8.66
CA ILE A 84 8.99 -8.64 -9.74
C ILE A 84 7.56 -8.39 -10.21
N GLN A 85 6.62 -8.19 -9.28
CA GLN A 85 5.22 -7.96 -9.62
C GLN A 85 5.03 -6.61 -10.31
N LEU A 86 5.76 -5.57 -9.91
CA LEU A 86 5.71 -4.26 -10.57
C LEU A 86 6.20 -4.33 -12.03
N LEU A 87 7.29 -5.06 -12.28
CA LEU A 87 7.82 -5.26 -13.63
C LEU A 87 6.84 -6.06 -14.50
N LEU A 88 6.20 -7.06 -13.92
CA LEU A 88 5.17 -7.85 -14.59
C LEU A 88 3.95 -7.00 -14.94
N ASP A 89 3.43 -6.25 -13.97
CA ASP A 89 2.28 -5.36 -14.14
C ASP A 89 2.55 -4.34 -15.27
N GLN A 90 3.74 -3.73 -15.28
CA GLN A 90 4.15 -2.78 -16.31
C GLN A 90 4.17 -3.42 -17.71
N SER A 91 4.81 -4.59 -17.85
CA SER A 91 4.88 -5.33 -19.12
C SER A 91 3.51 -5.73 -19.67
N ILE A 92 2.57 -6.05 -18.76
CA ILE A 92 1.20 -6.39 -19.11
C ILE A 92 0.42 -5.14 -19.54
N ILE A 93 0.55 -4.02 -18.82
CA ILE A 93 -0.10 -2.75 -19.20
C ILE A 93 0.37 -2.30 -20.59
N GLU A 94 1.68 -2.35 -20.87
CA GLU A 94 2.22 -2.02 -22.19
C GLU A 94 1.66 -2.92 -23.29
N TYR A 95 1.52 -4.21 -23.01
CA TYR A 95 0.94 -5.16 -23.96
C TYR A 95 -0.55 -4.89 -24.19
N VAL A 96 -1.31 -4.59 -23.14
CA VAL A 96 -2.74 -4.25 -23.25
C VAL A 96 -2.93 -3.01 -24.11
N LYS A 97 -2.15 -1.94 -23.84
CA LYS A 97 -2.18 -0.71 -24.64
C LYS A 97 -1.88 -0.95 -26.11
N ALA A 98 -0.84 -1.74 -26.41
CA ALA A 98 -0.49 -2.07 -27.79
C ALA A 98 -1.62 -2.86 -28.49
N CYS A 99 -2.29 -3.77 -27.78
CA CYS A 99 -3.44 -4.48 -28.34
C CYS A 99 -4.66 -3.57 -28.53
N GLU A 100 -4.93 -2.64 -27.62
CA GLU A 100 -5.99 -1.63 -27.78
C GLU A 100 -5.73 -0.74 -29.00
N GLU A 101 -4.49 -0.27 -29.19
CA GLU A 101 -4.09 0.52 -30.37
C GLU A 101 -4.29 -0.26 -31.67
N MET A 102 -3.97 -1.56 -31.68
CA MET A 102 -4.15 -2.45 -32.83
C MET A 102 -5.56 -3.00 -32.98
N GLN A 103 -6.51 -2.61 -32.12
CA GLN A 103 -7.89 -3.14 -32.08
C GLN A 103 -7.94 -4.68 -32.00
N LEU A 104 -6.98 -5.28 -31.28
CA LEU A 104 -6.90 -6.70 -31.05
C LEU A 104 -7.65 -7.09 -29.78
N ALA A 105 -8.57 -8.05 -29.91
CA ALA A 105 -9.24 -8.62 -28.76
C ALA A 105 -8.26 -9.39 -27.86
N LEU A 106 -8.26 -9.07 -26.57
CA LEU A 106 -7.41 -9.72 -25.57
C LEU A 106 -8.14 -10.87 -24.89
N SER A 107 -7.49 -12.03 -24.83
CA SER A 107 -7.93 -13.15 -24.01
C SER A 107 -7.06 -13.32 -22.77
N GLY A 108 -7.62 -13.92 -21.71
CA GLY A 108 -6.84 -14.25 -20.52
C GLY A 108 -5.66 -15.20 -20.80
N VAL A 109 -5.78 -16.07 -21.80
CA VAL A 109 -4.69 -16.97 -22.24
C VAL A 109 -3.52 -16.16 -22.81
N MET A 110 -3.81 -15.14 -23.62
CA MET A 110 -2.78 -14.24 -24.17
C MET A 110 -2.08 -13.46 -23.06
N MET A 111 -2.83 -12.97 -22.07
CA MET A 111 -2.24 -12.27 -20.91
C MET A 111 -1.33 -13.19 -20.10
N ILE A 112 -1.73 -14.44 -19.86
CA ILE A 112 -0.88 -15.44 -19.17
C ILE A 112 0.37 -15.75 -20.00
N ALA A 113 0.25 -15.91 -21.31
CA ALA A 113 1.38 -16.15 -22.20
C ALA A 113 2.37 -14.97 -22.18
N ARG A 114 1.86 -13.73 -22.25
CA ARG A 114 2.66 -12.51 -22.13
C ARG A 114 3.38 -12.43 -20.78
N ALA A 115 2.70 -12.78 -19.69
CA ALA A 115 3.28 -12.79 -18.35
C ALA A 115 4.43 -13.78 -18.24
N LYS A 116 4.26 -15.02 -18.76
CA LYS A 116 5.34 -16.02 -18.81
C LYS A 116 6.52 -15.53 -19.64
N TRP A 117 6.26 -14.95 -20.81
CA TRP A 117 7.30 -14.39 -21.67
C TRP A 117 8.08 -13.27 -20.97
N ALA A 118 7.40 -12.39 -20.24
CA ALA A 118 8.04 -11.33 -19.47
C ALA A 118 8.91 -11.89 -18.33
N LEU A 119 8.43 -12.90 -17.60
CA LEU A 119 9.20 -13.54 -16.53
C LEU A 119 10.46 -14.24 -17.06
N HIS A 120 10.37 -14.89 -18.22
CA HIS A 120 11.53 -15.45 -18.90
C HIS A 120 12.54 -14.38 -19.30
N ARG A 121 12.09 -13.25 -19.89
CA ARG A 121 12.98 -12.14 -20.27
C ARG A 121 13.66 -11.45 -19.08
N LEU A 122 13.01 -11.48 -17.91
CA LEU A 122 13.57 -10.95 -16.67
C LEU A 122 14.45 -11.96 -15.93
N GLU A 123 14.73 -13.13 -16.55
CA GLU A 123 15.56 -14.20 -15.99
C GLU A 123 15.10 -14.69 -14.62
N ILE A 124 13.78 -14.64 -14.37
CA ILE A 124 13.22 -15.05 -13.09
C ILE A 124 13.03 -16.57 -13.10
N PRO A 125 13.55 -17.30 -12.10
CA PRO A 125 13.42 -18.75 -12.05
C PRO A 125 11.94 -19.16 -11.86
N PRO A 126 11.46 -20.24 -12.51
CA PRO A 126 10.07 -20.72 -12.39
C PRO A 126 9.59 -20.94 -10.96
N SER A 127 10.49 -21.25 -10.03
CA SER A 127 10.18 -21.40 -8.60
C SER A 127 9.73 -20.09 -7.92
N ALA A 128 10.11 -18.94 -8.46
CA ALA A 128 9.75 -17.62 -7.96
C ALA A 128 8.56 -16.98 -8.72
N TRP A 129 7.96 -17.71 -9.67
CA TRP A 129 6.86 -17.19 -10.46
C TRP A 129 5.58 -17.07 -9.63
N PRO A 130 4.77 -16.02 -9.85
CA PRO A 130 3.40 -16.01 -9.36
C PRO A 130 2.61 -17.17 -9.98
N ARG A 131 1.57 -17.63 -9.29
CA ARG A 131 0.65 -18.63 -9.84
C ARG A 131 -0.22 -17.99 -10.93
N LEU A 132 0.24 -18.08 -12.17
CA LEU A 132 -0.44 -17.52 -13.34
C LEU A 132 -1.67 -18.36 -13.70
N GLY A 133 -2.86 -17.88 -13.32
CA GLY A 133 -4.16 -18.50 -13.61
C GLY A 133 -5.29 -17.48 -13.57
N LYS A 134 -6.55 -17.95 -13.64
CA LYS A 134 -7.73 -17.06 -13.65
C LYS A 134 -7.84 -16.15 -12.42
N SER A 135 -7.33 -16.57 -11.27
CA SER A 135 -7.31 -15.77 -10.04
C SER A 135 -6.17 -14.75 -9.97
N TRP A 136 -5.23 -14.81 -10.92
CA TRP A 136 -4.14 -13.86 -11.05
C TRP A 136 -4.48 -12.69 -11.98
N LEU A 137 -5.26 -12.97 -13.04
CA LEU A 137 -5.89 -11.96 -13.89
C LEU A 137 -6.98 -11.22 -13.10
#